data_AF-A0A853CRK5-F1
#
_entry.id   AF-A0A853CRK5-F1
#
_cell.length_a   1.000
_cell.length_b   1.000
_cell.length_c   1.000
_cell.angle_alpha   90.00
_cell.angle_beta   90.00
_cell.angle_gamma   90.00
#
_symmetry.space_group_name_H-M   'P 1'
#
loop_
_entity.id
_entity.type
_entity.pdbx_description
1 polymer ?
#
loop_
_entity_poly.entity_id
_entity_poly.type
_entity_poly.pdbx_seq_one_letter_code
_entity_poly.pdbx_strand_id
1 'polypeptide(L)'
;MNHHSAYDRAHDDAQRLARRHERDLHWAKERRRQHEREVAAASALLASTPWALARRTVAISLVLLAAVGVGEAVAAAAHLPAGWLLLADAVAIAFAVVVVVCAAVSLAGIRSRRAAARALLRSHDARLSHTQYHIHESVHSFIDSHAEVVNTRPARVA
;
A
#
# COMPACT_ATOMS: atom_id res chain seq x y z
N MET A 1 -27.57 -51.10 -14.59
CA MET A 1 -26.90 -50.40 -15.71
C MET A 1 -26.68 -48.91 -15.40
N ASN A 2 -26.10 -48.55 -14.24
CA ASN A 2 -25.91 -47.14 -13.82
C ASN A 2 -24.45 -46.74 -13.53
N HIS A 3 -23.47 -47.62 -13.81
CA HIS A 3 -22.08 -47.36 -13.43
C HIS A 3 -21.38 -46.33 -14.32
N HIS A 4 -21.75 -46.19 -15.59
CA HIS A 4 -21.16 -45.17 -16.46
C HIS A 4 -21.60 -43.74 -16.10
N SER A 5 -22.88 -43.53 -15.76
CA SER A 5 -23.37 -42.18 -15.42
C SER A 5 -22.87 -41.68 -14.06
N ALA A 6 -22.65 -42.59 -13.10
CA ALA A 6 -22.04 -42.25 -11.81
C ALA A 6 -20.55 -41.91 -11.97
N TYR A 7 -19.85 -42.60 -12.88
CA TYR A 7 -18.44 -42.38 -13.18
C TYR A 7 -18.18 -41.05 -13.89
N ASP A 8 -18.97 -40.73 -14.92
CA ASP A 8 -18.90 -39.44 -15.63
C ASP A 8 -19.17 -38.26 -14.67
N ARG A 9 -20.14 -38.40 -13.76
CA ARG A 9 -20.44 -37.37 -12.76
C ARG A 9 -19.28 -37.16 -11.79
N ALA A 10 -18.66 -38.24 -11.30
CA ALA A 10 -17.50 -38.16 -10.43
C ALA A 10 -16.29 -37.50 -11.11
N HIS A 11 -16.07 -37.79 -12.40
CA HIS A 11 -15.01 -37.15 -13.18
C HIS A 11 -15.26 -35.66 -13.39
N ASP A 12 -16.50 -35.28 -13.72
CA ASP A 12 -16.89 -33.88 -13.91
C ASP A 12 -16.78 -33.07 -12.61
N ASP A 13 -17.17 -33.65 -11.48
CA ASP A 13 -17.05 -33.03 -10.16
C ASP A 13 -15.58 -32.85 -9.77
N ALA A 14 -14.73 -33.85 -10.01
CA ALA A 14 -13.28 -33.76 -9.81
C ALA A 14 -12.66 -32.66 -10.69
N GLN A 15 -13.06 -32.55 -11.97
CA GLN A 15 -12.58 -31.48 -12.85
C GLN A 15 -13.03 -30.09 -12.38
N ARG A 16 -14.26 -29.95 -11.88
CA ARG A 16 -14.75 -28.68 -11.31
C ARG A 16 -13.96 -28.29 -10.07
N LEU A 17 -13.63 -29.25 -9.22
CA LEU A 17 -12.83 -29.05 -8.01
C LEU A 17 -11.40 -28.61 -8.36
N ALA A 18 -10.74 -29.31 -9.30
CA ALA A 18 -9.39 -28.97 -9.76
C ALA A 18 -9.30 -27.52 -10.30
N ARG A 19 -10.29 -27.09 -11.10
CA ARG A 19 -10.36 -25.70 -11.60
C ARG A 19 -10.59 -24.67 -10.50
N ARG A 20 -11.24 -25.03 -9.39
CA ARG A 20 -11.38 -24.13 -8.22
C ARG A 20 -10.03 -23.96 -7.54
N HIS A 21 -9.35 -25.07 -7.23
CA HIS A 21 -8.03 -25.04 -6.60
C HIS A 21 -6.97 -24.33 -7.47
N GLU A 22 -7.05 -24.45 -8.79
CA GLU A 22 -6.19 -23.70 -9.70
C GLU A 22 -6.37 -22.17 -9.57
N ARG A 23 -7.64 -21.71 -9.52
CA ARG A 23 -7.96 -20.28 -9.31
C ARG A 23 -7.50 -19.80 -7.94
N ASP A 24 -7.73 -20.60 -6.91
CA ASP A 24 -7.34 -20.27 -5.53
C ASP A 24 -5.81 -20.17 -5.40
N LEU A 25 -5.08 -21.09 -6.03
CA LEU A 25 -3.62 -21.05 -6.10
C LEU A 25 -3.14 -19.81 -6.86
N HIS A 26 -3.78 -19.46 -7.98
CA HIS A 26 -3.44 -18.26 -8.74
C HIS A 26 -3.68 -16.98 -7.93
N TRP A 27 -4.81 -16.90 -7.24
CA TRP A 27 -5.13 -15.80 -6.34
C TRP A 27 -4.13 -15.69 -5.18
N ALA A 28 -3.75 -16.83 -4.57
CA ALA A 28 -2.76 -16.88 -3.51
C ALA A 28 -1.37 -16.39 -4.00
N LYS A 29 -0.96 -16.79 -5.22
CA LYS A 29 0.27 -16.32 -5.85
C LYS A 29 0.25 -14.81 -6.09
N GLU A 30 -0.85 -14.27 -6.60
CA GLU A 30 -0.95 -12.81 -6.85
C GLU A 30 -0.96 -12.02 -5.55
N ARG A 31 -1.71 -12.48 -4.53
CA ARG A 31 -1.71 -11.88 -3.19
C ARG A 31 -0.33 -11.87 -2.56
N ARG A 32 0.44 -12.94 -2.74
CA ARG A 32 1.85 -13.00 -2.31
C ARG A 32 2.70 -11.96 -3.03
N ARG A 33 2.61 -11.85 -4.35
CA ARG A 33 3.35 -10.84 -5.13
C ARG A 33 2.99 -9.42 -4.70
N GLN A 34 1.71 -9.15 -4.45
CA GLN A 34 1.26 -7.87 -3.93
C GLN A 34 1.89 -7.58 -2.56
N HIS A 35 1.89 -8.55 -1.63
CA HIS A 35 2.54 -8.40 -0.32
C HIS A 35 4.04 -8.14 -0.45
N GLU A 36 4.75 -8.85 -1.34
CA GLU A 36 6.17 -8.62 -1.60
C GLU A 36 6.44 -7.19 -2.10
N ARG A 37 5.56 -6.66 -2.97
CA ARG A 37 5.64 -5.25 -3.43
C ARG A 37 5.37 -4.26 -2.29
N GLU A 38 4.39 -4.52 -1.44
CA GLU A 38 4.07 -3.66 -0.29
C GLU A 38 5.23 -3.63 0.73
N VAL A 39 5.84 -4.78 0.99
CA VAL A 39 7.03 -4.92 1.86
C VAL A 39 8.23 -4.19 1.26
N ALA A 40 8.48 -4.36 -0.05
CA ALA A 40 9.54 -3.66 -0.75
C ALA A 40 9.33 -2.12 -0.75
N ALA A 41 8.09 -1.67 -0.91
CA ALA A 41 7.76 -0.24 -0.82
C ALA A 41 7.96 0.29 0.61
N ALA A 42 7.56 -0.47 1.64
CA ALA A 42 7.74 -0.11 3.03
C ALA A 42 9.22 -0.04 3.43
N SER A 43 10.03 -1.01 2.99
CA SER A 43 11.47 -1.04 3.25
C SER A 43 12.19 0.10 2.52
N ALA A 44 11.85 0.36 1.24
CA ALA A 44 12.37 1.49 0.48
C ALA A 44 12.03 2.83 1.15
N LEU A 45 10.79 2.99 1.64
CA LEU A 45 10.38 4.18 2.38
C LEU A 45 11.22 4.38 3.65
N LEU A 46 11.52 3.31 4.38
CA LEU A 46 12.32 3.41 5.61
C LEU A 46 13.82 3.63 5.34
N ALA A 47 14.34 3.07 4.25
CA ALA A 47 15.71 3.28 3.79
C ALA A 47 15.97 4.73 3.36
N SER A 48 14.95 5.42 2.85
CA SER A 48 15.06 6.86 2.56
C SER A 48 15.33 7.67 3.82
N THR A 49 16.21 8.67 3.72
CA THR A 49 16.53 9.54 4.85
C THR A 49 15.33 10.43 5.18
N PRO A 50 15.06 10.71 6.47
CA PRO A 50 13.96 11.59 6.87
C PRO A 50 14.05 12.97 6.22
N TRP A 51 15.29 13.47 6.04
CA TRP A 51 15.54 14.72 5.35
C TRP A 51 15.14 14.68 3.88
N ALA A 52 15.47 13.62 3.13
CA ALA A 52 15.08 13.52 1.72
C ALA A 52 13.57 13.61 1.51
N LEU A 53 12.78 13.06 2.44
CA LEU A 53 11.32 13.14 2.44
C LEU A 53 10.81 14.53 2.82
N ALA A 54 11.44 15.18 3.80
CA ALA A 54 11.01 16.49 4.32
C ALA A 54 11.52 17.67 3.49
N ARG A 55 12.61 17.52 2.73
CA ARG A 55 13.34 18.60 2.05
C ARG A 55 12.45 19.47 1.20
N ARG A 56 11.54 18.85 0.43
CA ARG A 56 10.62 19.60 -0.45
C ARG A 56 9.64 20.44 0.37
N THR A 57 9.04 19.86 1.41
CA THR A 57 8.12 20.58 2.31
C THR A 57 8.85 21.75 2.97
N VAL A 58 10.04 21.51 3.52
CA VAL A 58 10.85 22.56 4.16
C VAL A 58 11.23 23.67 3.17
N ALA A 59 11.70 23.32 1.97
CA ALA A 59 12.09 24.30 0.96
C ALA A 59 10.91 25.18 0.53
N ILE A 60 9.74 24.60 0.27
CA ILE A 60 8.53 25.35 -0.09
C ILE A 60 8.10 26.27 1.05
N SER A 61 8.07 25.76 2.29
CA SER A 61 7.70 26.57 3.46
C SER A 61 8.66 27.73 3.66
N LEU A 62 9.97 27.53 3.51
CA LEU A 62 10.96 28.60 3.60
C LEU A 62 10.77 29.66 2.52
N VAL A 63 10.53 29.26 1.26
CA VAL A 63 10.28 30.19 0.17
C VAL A 63 9.00 31.00 0.41
N LEU A 64 7.93 30.36 0.86
CA LEU A 64 6.67 31.05 1.16
C LEU A 64 6.82 32.05 2.31
N LEU A 65 7.51 31.67 3.39
CA LEU A 65 7.77 32.56 4.52
C LEU A 65 8.69 33.72 4.12
N ALA A 66 9.70 33.48 3.29
CA ALA A 66 10.55 34.54 2.75
C ALA A 66 9.73 35.52 1.90
N ALA A 67 8.81 35.02 1.06
CA ALA A 67 7.93 35.87 0.27
C ALA A 67 7.01 36.75 1.14
N VAL A 68 6.49 36.21 2.26
CA VAL A 68 5.72 36.99 3.25
C VAL A 68 6.59 38.10 3.85
N GLY A 69 7.80 37.77 4.32
CA GLY A 69 8.69 38.77 4.92
C GLY A 69 9.15 39.85 3.94
N VAL A 70 9.40 39.50 2.67
CA VAL A 70 9.67 40.49 1.61
C VAL A 70 8.46 41.38 1.38
N GLY A 71 7.25 40.80 1.36
CA GLY A 71 6.01 41.56 1.22
C GLY A 71 5.81 42.60 2.33
N GLU A 72 6.04 42.21 3.59
CA GLU A 72 5.99 43.13 4.73
C GLU A 72 7.06 44.24 4.63
N ALA A 73 8.29 43.88 4.27
CA ALA A 73 9.37 44.87 4.12
C ALA A 73 9.03 45.91 3.03
N VAL A 74 8.44 45.48 1.92
CA VAL A 74 7.97 46.37 0.85
C VAL A 74 6.79 47.24 1.33
N ALA A 75 5.83 46.67 2.07
CA ALA A 75 4.69 47.42 2.61
C ALA A 75 5.15 48.53 3.58
N ALA A 76 6.12 48.23 4.45
CA ALA A 76 6.73 49.19 5.35
C ALA A 76 7.49 50.28 4.58
N ALA A 77 8.27 49.90 3.56
CA ALA A 77 9.01 50.85 2.72
C ALA A 77 8.10 51.75 1.87
N ALA A 78 6.88 51.30 1.54
CA ALA A 78 5.91 52.07 0.75
C ALA A 78 5.21 53.20 1.53
N HIS A 79 5.52 53.41 2.81
CA HIS A 79 4.96 54.48 3.64
C HIS A 79 3.43 54.46 3.68
N LEU A 80 2.86 53.24 3.72
CA LEU A 80 1.42 53.06 3.75
C LEU A 80 0.80 53.70 5.02
N PRO A 81 -0.45 54.18 4.95
CA PRO A 81 -1.15 54.65 6.13
C PRO A 81 -1.25 53.54 7.19
N ALA A 82 -1.25 53.91 8.47
CA ALA A 82 -1.21 52.95 9.58
C ALA A 82 -2.31 51.86 9.51
N GLY A 83 -3.53 52.20 9.09
CA GLY A 83 -4.61 51.22 8.92
C GLY A 83 -4.33 50.17 7.85
N TRP A 84 -3.62 50.52 6.77
CA TRP A 84 -3.20 49.59 5.73
C TRP A 84 -2.04 48.70 6.16
N LEU A 85 -1.10 49.25 6.95
CA LEU A 85 -0.03 48.45 7.56
C LEU A 85 -0.60 47.40 8.51
N LEU A 86 -1.55 47.77 9.38
CA LEU A 86 -2.22 46.81 10.28
C LEU A 86 -2.92 45.67 9.53
N LEU A 87 -3.58 45.99 8.40
CA LEU A 87 -4.21 44.97 7.56
C LEU A 87 -3.17 44.06 6.90
N ALA A 88 -2.07 44.65 6.39
CA ALA A 88 -0.97 43.89 5.78
C ALA A 88 -0.32 42.93 6.79
N ASP A 89 -0.02 43.40 8.00
CA ASP A 89 0.53 42.59 9.09
C ASP A 89 -0.42 41.45 9.47
N ALA A 90 -1.72 41.73 9.61
CA ALA A 90 -2.71 40.71 9.93
C ALA A 90 -2.78 39.61 8.85
N VAL A 91 -2.74 40.01 7.57
CA VAL A 91 -2.73 39.08 6.44
C VAL A 91 -1.43 38.27 6.40
N ALA A 92 -0.28 38.91 6.61
CA ALA A 92 1.02 38.27 6.64
C ALA A 92 1.11 37.23 7.77
N ILE A 93 0.66 37.57 8.98
CA ILE A 93 0.57 36.65 10.12
C ILE A 93 -0.33 35.46 9.78
N ALA A 94 -1.53 35.71 9.26
CA ALA A 94 -2.45 34.63 8.88
C ALA A 94 -1.82 33.69 7.85
N PHE A 95 -1.14 34.24 6.84
CA PHE A 95 -0.47 33.45 5.82
C PHE A 95 0.70 32.63 6.38
N ALA A 96 1.53 33.23 7.24
CA ALA A 96 2.62 32.54 7.91
C ALA A 96 2.12 31.37 8.77
N VAL A 97 1.03 31.57 9.52
CA VAL A 97 0.38 30.49 10.30
C VAL A 97 -0.08 29.36 9.40
N VAL A 98 -0.74 29.65 8.29
CA VAL A 98 -1.19 28.63 7.33
C VAL A 98 -0.01 27.82 6.79
N VAL A 99 1.09 28.48 6.40
CA VAL A 99 2.30 27.81 5.90
C VAL A 99 2.87 26.86 6.96
N VAL A 100 2.97 27.30 8.21
CA VAL A 100 3.48 26.48 9.33
C VAL A 100 2.57 25.28 9.59
N VAL A 101 1.25 25.48 9.61
CA VAL A 101 0.27 24.39 9.82
C VAL A 101 0.35 23.37 8.69
N CYS A 102 0.38 23.80 7.43
CA CYS A 102 0.52 22.89 6.28
C CYS A 102 1.84 22.12 6.32
N ALA A 103 2.94 22.76 6.72
CA ALA A 103 4.23 22.10 6.91
C ALA A 103 4.15 21.04 8.01
N ALA A 104 3.55 21.36 9.15
CA ALA A 104 3.37 20.45 10.27
C ALA A 104 2.52 19.22 9.88
N VAL A 105 1.41 19.43 9.17
CA VAL A 105 0.54 18.34 8.66
C VAL A 105 1.30 17.45 7.68
N SER A 106 2.05 18.04 6.76
CA SER A 106 2.87 17.29 5.79
C SER A 106 3.94 16.43 6.48
N LEU A 107 4.66 17.00 7.45
CA LEU A 107 5.68 16.31 8.23
C LEU A 107 5.07 15.21 9.11
N ALA A 108 3.92 15.46 9.73
CA ALA A 108 3.17 14.46 10.48
C ALA A 108 2.73 13.30 9.57
N GLY A 109 2.31 13.58 8.34
CA GLY A 109 1.99 12.58 7.32
C GLY A 109 3.19 11.72 6.94
N ILE A 110 4.39 12.31 6.80
CA ILE A 110 5.62 11.55 6.57
C ILE A 110 5.93 10.64 7.76
N ARG A 111 5.81 11.17 8.99
CA ARG A 111 6.03 10.40 10.22
C ARG A 111 5.05 9.24 10.37
N SER A 112 3.77 9.46 10.10
CA SER A 112 2.73 8.43 10.19
C SER A 112 2.93 7.31 9.17
N ARG A 113 3.26 7.64 7.92
CA ARG A 113 3.59 6.65 6.88
C ARG A 113 4.79 5.78 7.27
N ARG A 114 5.83 6.38 7.85
CA ARG A 114 6.98 5.62 8.36
C ARG A 114 6.60 4.75 9.56
N ALA A 115 5.73 5.23 10.46
CA ALA A 115 5.26 4.43 11.58
C ALA A 115 4.44 3.21 11.09
N ALA A 116 3.56 3.42 10.11
CA ALA A 116 2.79 2.36 9.46
C ALA A 116 3.71 1.34 8.76
N ALA A 117 4.71 1.80 8.00
CA ALA A 117 5.70 0.92 7.38
C ALA A 117 6.44 0.05 8.40
N ARG A 118 6.85 0.62 9.55
CA ARG A 118 7.46 -0.15 10.64
C ARG A 118 6.49 -1.15 11.28
N ALA A 119 5.21 -0.80 11.42
CA ALA A 119 4.20 -1.72 11.96
C ALA A 119 3.95 -2.89 10.99
N LEU A 120 3.86 -2.60 9.69
CA LEU A 120 3.71 -3.59 8.63
C LEU A 120 4.88 -4.59 8.65
N LEU A 121 6.12 -4.11 8.65
CA LEU A 121 7.30 -4.98 8.70
C LEU A 121 7.39 -5.79 10.00
N ARG A 122 7.08 -5.21 11.17
CA ARG A 122 7.04 -5.97 12.44
C ARG A 122 6.03 -7.11 12.41
N SER A 123 4.89 -6.88 11.79
CA SER A 123 3.85 -7.90 11.67
C SER A 123 4.12 -8.90 10.55
N HIS A 124 5.01 -8.57 9.61
CA HIS A 124 5.28 -9.38 8.43
C HIS A 124 5.92 -10.71 8.83
N ASP A 125 6.94 -10.69 9.69
CA ASP A 125 7.63 -11.92 10.11
C ASP A 125 6.67 -12.90 10.80
N ALA A 126 5.71 -12.38 11.59
CA ALA A 126 4.68 -13.19 12.22
C ALA A 126 3.63 -13.74 11.23
N ARG A 127 3.31 -13.00 10.16
CA ARG A 127 2.36 -13.43 9.14
C ARG A 127 2.96 -14.38 8.11
N LEU A 128 4.28 -14.30 7.89
CA LEU A 128 4.94 -15.04 6.82
C LEU A 128 4.88 -16.55 7.07
N SER A 129 5.09 -16.99 8.31
CA SER A 129 4.93 -18.40 8.71
C SER A 129 3.51 -18.91 8.48
N HIS A 130 2.50 -18.13 8.89
CA HIS A 130 1.09 -18.49 8.72
C HIS A 130 0.67 -18.54 7.24
N THR A 131 1.15 -17.59 6.42
CA THR A 131 0.81 -17.56 4.99
C THR A 131 1.53 -18.68 4.23
N GLN A 132 2.76 -19.02 4.62
CA GLN A 132 3.49 -20.16 4.07
C GLN A 132 2.77 -21.49 4.34
N TYR A 133 2.23 -21.66 5.55
CA TYR A 133 1.43 -22.84 5.90
C TYR A 133 0.22 -23.00 4.96
N HIS A 134 -0.60 -21.95 4.78
CA HIS A 134 -1.79 -22.02 3.91
C HIS A 134 -1.44 -22.22 2.43
N ILE A 135 -0.33 -21.64 1.96
CA ILE A 135 0.14 -21.88 0.58
C ILE A 135 0.56 -23.35 0.42
N HIS A 136 1.24 -23.92 1.41
CA HIS A 136 1.66 -25.33 1.38
C HIS A 136 0.46 -26.27 1.38
N GLU A 137 -0.53 -26.03 2.25
CA GLU A 137 -1.79 -26.77 2.29
C GLU A 137 -2.57 -26.66 0.97
N SER A 138 -2.66 -25.46 0.39
CA SER A 138 -3.34 -25.23 -0.90
C SER A 138 -2.66 -25.96 -2.06
N VAL A 139 -1.32 -26.06 -2.05
CA VAL A 139 -0.56 -26.82 -3.06
C VAL A 139 -0.86 -28.30 -2.95
N HIS A 140 -0.90 -28.86 -1.74
CA HIS A 140 -1.23 -30.27 -1.54
C HIS A 140 -2.67 -30.58 -1.97
N SER A 141 -3.64 -29.74 -1.57
CA SER A 141 -5.03 -29.86 -2.02
C SER A 141 -5.16 -29.79 -3.56
N PHE A 142 -4.38 -28.93 -4.22
CA PHE A 142 -4.34 -28.89 -5.68
C PHE A 142 -3.79 -30.18 -6.31
N ILE A 143 -2.66 -30.69 -5.80
CA ILE A 143 -2.05 -31.95 -6.27
C ILE A 143 -3.02 -33.13 -6.10
N ASP A 144 -3.64 -33.23 -4.92
CA ASP A 144 -4.59 -34.29 -4.60
C ASP A 144 -5.81 -34.25 -5.53
N SER A 145 -6.36 -33.05 -5.80
CA SER A 145 -7.49 -32.89 -6.72
C SER A 145 -7.14 -33.29 -8.16
N HIS A 146 -5.91 -33.04 -8.61
CA HIS A 146 -5.45 -33.47 -9.93
C HIS A 146 -5.22 -34.98 -10.00
N ALA A 147 -4.71 -35.59 -8.92
CA ALA A 147 -4.61 -37.04 -8.82
C ALA A 147 -5.99 -37.71 -8.85
N GLU A 148 -6.99 -37.12 -8.20
CA GLU A 148 -8.38 -37.58 -8.21
C GLU A 148 -9.01 -37.50 -9.61
N VAL A 149 -8.78 -36.42 -10.37
CA VAL A 149 -9.19 -36.32 -11.78
C VAL A 149 -8.57 -37.42 -12.64
N VAL A 150 -7.31 -37.76 -12.42
CA VAL A 150 -6.62 -38.84 -13.15
C VAL A 150 -7.20 -40.20 -12.78
N ASN A 151 -7.44 -40.45 -11.49
CA ASN A 151 -7.97 -41.71 -10.98
C ASN A 151 -9.44 -41.95 -11.36
N THR A 152 -10.21 -40.88 -11.57
CA THR A 152 -11.60 -40.92 -12.05
C THR A 152 -11.71 -40.89 -13.57
N ARG A 153 -10.60 -40.96 -14.31
CA ARG A 153 -10.62 -40.93 -15.78
C ARG A 153 -11.03 -42.29 -16.33
N PRO A 154 -12.00 -42.40 -17.26
CA PRO A 154 -12.48 -43.72 -17.65
C PRO A 154 -11.33 -44.48 -18.31
N ALA A 155 -11.14 -45.74 -17.90
CA ALA A 155 -10.18 -46.61 -18.56
C ALA A 155 -10.49 -46.55 -20.05
N ARG A 156 -9.55 -46.07 -20.87
CA ARG A 156 -9.68 -46.16 -22.32
C ARG A 156 -9.77 -47.64 -22.64
N VAL A 157 -10.98 -48.15 -22.85
CA VAL A 157 -11.20 -49.43 -23.48
C VAL A 157 -10.82 -49.20 -24.94
N ALA A 158 -9.57 -49.53 -25.26
CA ALA A 158 -9.10 -49.72 -26.61
C ALA A 158 -9.56 -51.10 -27.10
#